data_AF-A0AA91U041-F1
#
_entry.id   AF-A0AA91U041-F1
#
_cell.length_a   1.000
_cell.length_b   1.000
_cell.length_c   1.000
_cell.angle_alpha   90.00
_cell.angle_beta   90.00
_cell.angle_gamma   90.00
#
_symmetry.space_group_name_H-M   'P 1'
#
loop_
_entity.id
_entity.type
_entity.pdbx_description
1 polymer ?
#
loop_
_entity_poly.entity_id
_entity_poly.type
_entity_poly.pdbx_seq_one_letter_code
_entity_poly.pdbx_strand_id
1 'polypeptide(L)'
;VENMIKGVTKGFQYKMRAVYAHFPINCVTTEGNTLIEIRNFLGEKYIRRVRMAPGVTVVNSPKQKDELIIEGNSIEDVSSSAALIQQSTMVKNKDIRK
;
A
#
# COMPACT_ATOMS: atom_id res chain seq x y z
N VAL A 1 -7.48 23.76 -4.86
CA VAL A 1 -8.35 23.70 -3.66
C VAL A 1 -9.47 22.66 -3.78
N GLU A 2 -9.98 22.39 -4.99
CA GLU A 2 -11.05 21.39 -5.22
C GLU A 2 -10.78 20.02 -4.54
N ASN A 3 -9.53 19.53 -4.61
CA ASN A 3 -9.15 18.26 -3.97
C ASN A 3 -9.26 18.30 -2.44
N MET A 4 -8.95 19.42 -1.80
CA MET A 4 -9.11 19.55 -0.34
C MET A 4 -10.58 19.53 0.06
N ILE A 5 -11.45 20.19 -0.71
CA ILE A 5 -12.90 20.21 -0.48
C ILE A 5 -13.48 18.80 -0.66
N LYS A 6 -13.10 18.08 -1.71
CA LYS A 6 -13.49 16.67 -1.93
C LYS A 6 -12.96 15.77 -0.82
N GLY A 7 -11.74 16.00 -0.36
CA GLY A 7 -11.10 15.25 0.71
C GLY A 7 -11.87 15.27 2.02
N VAL A 8 -12.32 16.45 2.46
CA VAL A 8 -13.09 16.56 3.72
C VAL A 8 -14.53 16.08 3.57
N THR A 9 -15.13 16.22 2.38
CA THR A 9 -16.54 15.85 2.16
C THR A 9 -16.75 14.36 1.86
N LYS A 10 -15.83 13.72 1.16
CA LYS A 10 -15.96 12.33 0.68
C LYS A 10 -14.77 11.44 1.02
N GLY A 11 -13.59 12.01 1.27
CA GLY A 11 -12.35 11.26 1.40
C GLY A 11 -11.80 10.76 0.06
N PHE A 12 -10.58 10.23 0.10
CA PHE A 12 -9.93 9.55 -1.02
C PHE A 12 -9.60 8.11 -0.64
N GLN A 13 -9.87 7.20 -1.58
CA GLN A 13 -9.60 5.77 -1.42
C GLN A 13 -8.82 5.27 -2.64
N TYR A 14 -7.69 4.63 -2.39
CA TYR A 14 -6.87 3.95 -3.39
C TYR A 14 -6.92 2.45 -3.13
N LYS A 15 -7.13 1.68 -4.19
CA LYS A 15 -7.08 0.22 -4.14
C LYS A 15 -5.81 -0.25 -4.83
N MET A 16 -4.97 -0.95 -4.07
CA MET A 16 -3.76 -1.60 -4.58
C MET A 16 -3.94 -3.11 -4.51
N ARG A 17 -3.39 -3.84 -5.46
CA ARG A 17 -3.45 -5.30 -5.46
C ARG A 17 -2.05 -5.89 -5.50
N ALA A 18 -1.76 -6.78 -4.57
CA ALA A 18 -0.52 -7.55 -4.58
C ALA A 18 -0.64 -8.67 -5.63
N VAL A 19 0.32 -8.72 -6.55
CA VAL A 19 0.38 -9.71 -7.63
C VAL A 19 1.67 -10.50 -7.50
N TYR A 20 1.59 -11.81 -7.70
CA TYR A 20 2.72 -12.73 -7.62
C TYR A 20 2.53 -13.89 -8.59
N ALA A 21 3.65 -14.47 -9.03
CA ALA A 21 3.66 -15.65 -9.90
C ALA A 21 3.88 -16.95 -9.11
N HIS A 22 4.91 -17.00 -8.25
CA HIS A 22 5.31 -18.20 -7.52
C HIS A 22 5.18 -18.05 -6.00
N PHE A 23 5.79 -17.01 -5.42
CA PHE A 23 5.79 -16.81 -3.97
C PHE A 23 4.62 -15.91 -3.54
N PRO A 24 3.69 -16.38 -2.70
CA PRO A 24 2.59 -15.55 -2.21
C PRO A 24 3.14 -14.45 -1.29
N ILE A 25 2.70 -13.21 -1.56
CA ILE A 25 3.12 -12.03 -0.79
C ILE A 25 2.16 -11.85 0.38
N ASN A 26 2.71 -11.69 1.59
CA ASN A 26 1.91 -11.44 2.79
C ASN A 26 1.99 -9.96 3.16
N CYS A 27 0.85 -9.27 3.11
CA CYS A 27 0.73 -7.88 3.54
C CYS A 27 0.01 -7.84 4.90
N VAL A 28 0.69 -7.35 5.93
CA VAL A 28 0.17 -7.25 7.30
C VAL A 28 0.14 -5.78 7.71
N THR A 29 -0.99 -5.30 8.19
CA THR A 29 -1.12 -3.96 8.76
C THR A 29 -0.87 -3.99 10.27
N THR A 30 -0.17 -3.00 10.80
CA THR A 30 0.25 -2.92 12.21
C THR A 30 0.18 -1.45 12.67
N GLU A 31 0.34 -1.18 13.96
CA GLU A 31 0.25 0.17 14.56
C GLU A 31 -1.09 0.87 14.22
N GLY A 32 -2.21 0.18 14.41
CA GLY A 32 -3.53 0.76 14.17
C GLY A 32 -3.76 1.22 12.72
N ASN A 33 -3.31 0.41 11.75
CA ASN A 33 -3.45 0.65 10.30
C ASN A 33 -2.57 1.77 9.74
N THR A 34 -1.48 2.13 10.42
CA THR A 34 -0.54 3.18 9.96
C THR A 34 0.79 2.62 9.45
N LEU A 35 1.11 1.37 9.76
CA LEU A 35 2.30 0.67 9.28
C LEU A 35 1.88 -0.54 8.45
N ILE A 36 2.49 -0.73 7.29
CA ILE A 36 2.38 -1.97 6.51
C ILE A 36 3.69 -2.73 6.51
N GLU A 37 3.60 -4.02 6.79
CA GLU A 37 4.68 -4.97 6.66
C GLU A 37 4.42 -5.88 5.46
N ILE A 38 5.31 -5.82 4.48
CA ILE A 38 5.30 -6.68 3.30
C ILE A 38 6.34 -7.78 3.53
N ARG A 39 5.88 -9.02 3.56
CA ARG A 39 6.68 -10.22 3.80
C ARG A 39 6.69 -11.12 2.59
N ASN A 40 7.74 -11.93 2.46
CA ASN A 40 7.90 -12.92 1.39
C ASN A 40 7.90 -12.32 -0.04
N PHE A 41 8.27 -11.05 -0.16
CA PHE A 41 8.41 -10.41 -1.46
C PHE A 41 9.53 -11.10 -2.24
N LEU A 42 9.22 -11.67 -3.41
CA LEU A 42 10.18 -12.44 -4.24
C LEU A 42 10.86 -13.63 -3.52
N GLY A 43 10.27 -14.13 -2.43
CA GLY A 43 10.87 -15.19 -1.60
C GLY A 43 11.95 -14.71 -0.63
N GLU A 44 12.09 -13.39 -0.45
CA GLU A 44 13.00 -12.82 0.54
C GLU A 44 12.50 -13.08 1.97
N LYS A 45 13.44 -13.38 2.89
CA LYS A 45 13.15 -13.43 4.33
C LYS A 45 13.06 -12.04 4.99
N TYR A 46 13.51 -11.01 4.30
CA TYR A 46 13.50 -9.64 4.78
C TYR A 46 12.07 -9.07 4.82
N ILE A 47 11.72 -8.38 5.90
CA ILE A 47 10.41 -7.74 6.07
C ILE A 47 10.54 -6.28 5.66
N ARG A 48 9.81 -5.88 4.61
CA ARG A 48 9.78 -4.50 4.15
C ARG A 48 8.69 -3.76 4.92
N ARG A 49 9.07 -2.74 5.68
CA ARG A 49 8.16 -1.91 6.47
C ARG A 49 7.97 -0.57 5.78
N VAL A 50 6.73 -0.16 5.57
CA VAL A 50 6.38 1.15 5.03
C VAL A 50 5.43 1.82 6.01
N ARG A 51 5.77 3.04 6.43
CA ARG A 51 4.93 3.86 7.29
C ARG A 51 4.09 4.79 6.42
N MET A 52 2.79 4.84 6.70
CA MET A 52 1.87 5.74 6.01
C MET A 52 2.06 7.18 6.48
N ALA A 53 1.65 8.12 5.63
CA ALA A 53 1.54 9.53 5.98
C ALA A 53 0.52 9.74 7.13
N PRO A 54 0.65 10.80 7.93
CA PRO A 54 -0.26 11.08 9.03
C PRO A 54 -1.70 11.24 8.53
N GLY A 55 -2.65 10.58 9.19
CA GLY A 55 -4.07 10.63 8.81
C GLY A 55 -4.45 9.73 7.63
N VAL A 56 -3.52 8.93 7.11
CA VAL A 56 -3.79 7.89 6.12
C VAL A 56 -3.80 6.53 6.81
N THR A 57 -4.83 5.74 6.51
CA THR A 57 -4.96 4.36 7.00
C THR A 57 -4.82 3.37 5.85
N VAL A 58 -4.28 2.20 6.16
CA VAL A 58 -4.18 1.08 5.23
C VAL A 58 -4.82 -0.16 5.84
N VAL A 59 -5.70 -0.81 5.08
CA VAL A 59 -6.47 -1.98 5.51
C VAL A 59 -6.49 -3.02 4.41
N ASN A 60 -6.41 -4.30 4.78
CA ASN A 60 -6.61 -5.40 3.83
C ASN A 60 -8.11 -5.50 3.50
N SER A 61 -8.45 -5.59 2.21
CA SER A 61 -9.83 -5.71 1.76
C SER A 61 -10.43 -7.03 2.24
N PRO A 62 -11.57 -7.03 2.96
CA PRO A 62 -12.26 -8.26 3.33
C PRO A 62 -12.99 -8.91 2.14
N LYS A 63 -13.24 -8.13 1.07
CA LYS A 63 -14.01 -8.59 -0.10
C LYS A 63 -13.13 -9.26 -1.14
N GLN A 64 -11.88 -8.82 -1.25
CA GLN A 64 -10.97 -9.30 -2.28
C GLN A 64 -9.63 -9.68 -1.67
N LYS A 65 -9.22 -10.92 -1.91
CA LYS A 65 -7.93 -11.43 -1.49
C LYS A 65 -6.81 -10.61 -2.16
N ASP A 66 -5.75 -10.35 -1.37
CA ASP A 66 -4.53 -9.66 -1.81
C ASP A 66 -4.76 -8.20 -2.27
N GLU A 67 -5.89 -7.60 -1.90
CA GLU A 67 -6.18 -6.18 -2.10
C GLU A 67 -5.92 -5.37 -0.81
N LEU A 68 -5.24 -4.24 -0.98
CA LEU A 68 -4.97 -3.23 0.03
C LEU A 68 -5.78 -1.98 -0.29
N ILE A 69 -6.45 -1.48 0.72
CA ILE A 69 -7.25 -0.27 0.67
C ILE A 69 -6.50 0.80 1.46
N ILE A 70 -6.14 1.89 0.79
CA ILE A 70 -5.48 3.06 1.39
C ILE A 70 -6.48 4.20 1.39
N GLU A 71 -6.78 4.73 2.57
CA GLU A 71 -7.82 5.74 2.77
C GLU A 71 -7.26 6.95 3.51
N GLY A 72 -7.73 8.14 3.14
CA GLY A 72 -7.34 9.37 3.81
C GLY A 72 -8.05 10.59 3.25
N ASN A 73 -7.90 11.73 3.93
CA ASN A 73 -8.56 12.97 3.54
C ASN A 73 -7.77 13.76 2.49
N SER A 74 -6.46 13.55 2.40
CA SER A 74 -5.57 14.26 1.48
C SER A 74 -5.13 13.33 0.35
N ILE A 75 -5.41 13.73 -0.89
CA ILE A 75 -5.01 12.95 -2.07
C ILE A 75 -3.48 12.84 -2.19
N GLU A 76 -2.75 13.86 -1.76
CA GLU A 76 -1.30 13.91 -1.83
C GLU A 76 -0.68 12.90 -0.86
N ASP A 77 -1.20 12.84 0.36
CA ASP A 77 -0.73 11.92 1.39
C ASP A 77 -1.09 10.45 1.07
N VAL A 78 -2.31 10.23 0.56
CA VAL A 78 -2.75 8.91 0.08
C VAL A 78 -1.91 8.44 -1.10
N SER A 79 -1.67 9.32 -2.08
CA SER A 79 -0.87 9.02 -3.26
C SER A 79 0.60 8.77 -2.90
N SER A 80 1.19 9.61 -2.04
CA SER A 80 2.56 9.45 -1.55
C SER A 80 2.73 8.12 -0.79
N SER A 81 1.79 7.78 0.08
CA SER A 81 1.78 6.51 0.82
C SER A 81 1.71 5.29 -0.11
N ALA A 82 0.83 5.34 -1.13
CA ALA A 82 0.75 4.30 -2.15
C ALA A 82 2.05 4.20 -2.99
N ALA A 83 2.66 5.33 -3.33
CA ALA A 83 3.92 5.37 -4.06
C ALA A 83 5.07 4.76 -3.24
N LEU A 84 5.14 5.02 -1.93
CA LEU A 84 6.14 4.43 -1.04
C LEU A 84 6.02 2.91 -0.97
N ILE A 85 4.79 2.38 -0.91
CA ILE A 85 4.55 0.93 -0.99
C ILE A 85 5.13 0.38 -2.29
N GLN A 86 4.80 0.98 -3.44
CA GLN A 86 5.27 0.53 -4.74
C GLN A 86 6.80 0.64 -4.90
N GLN A 87 7.40 1.71 -4.42
CA GLN A 87 8.86 1.89 -4.45
C GLN A 87 9.56 0.86 -3.57
N SER A 88 8.98 0.51 -2.42
CA SER A 88 9.51 -0.51 -1.53
C SER A 88 9.51 -1.91 -2.16
N THR A 89 8.55 -2.19 -3.06
CA THR A 89 8.39 -3.46 -3.79
C THR A 89 8.93 -3.38 -5.22
N MET A 90 9.74 -2.38 -5.56
CA MET A 90 10.36 -2.31 -6.87
C MET A 90 11.48 -3.34 -6.99
N VAL A 91 11.39 -4.21 -7.99
CA VAL A 91 12.42 -5.22 -8.27
C VAL A 91 13.64 -4.54 -8.86
N LYS A 92 14.80 -4.77 -8.25
CA LYS A 92 16.10 -4.30 -8.76
C LYS A 92 16.87 -5.47 -9.35
N ASN A 93 17.68 -5.21 -10.38
CA ASN A 93 18.60 -6.18 -11.00
C ASN A 93 17.92 -7.44 -11.58
N LYS A 94 16.68 -7.32 -12.05
CA LYS A 94 15.97 -8.32 -12.88
C LYS A 94 15.25 -7.61 -14.02
N ASP A 95 14.93 -8.36 -15.07
CA ASP A 95 14.06 -7.88 -16.14
C ASP A 95 12.63 -7.69 -15.60
N ILE A 96 12.09 -6.49 -15.71
CA ILE A 96 10.75 -6.13 -15.22
C ILE A 96 9.62 -6.72 -16.07
N ARG A 97 9.94 -7.21 -17.27
CA ARG A 97 8.95 -7.79 -18.21
C ARG A 97 8.69 -9.27 -17.95
N LYS A 98 9.41 -9.87 -17.00
CA LYS A 98 9.41 -11.31 -16.74
C LYS A 98 9.20 -11.59 -15.26
#